data_AF-F3FXE5-F1
#
_entry.id   AF-F3FXE5-F1
#
_cell.length_a   1.000
_cell.length_b   1.000
_cell.length_c   1.000
_cell.angle_alpha   90.00
_cell.angle_beta   90.00
_cell.angle_gamma   90.00
#
_symmetry.space_group_name_H-M   'P 1'
#
loop_
_entity.id
_entity.type
_entity.pdbx_description
1 polymer ?
#
loop_
_entity_poly.entity_id
_entity_poly.type
_entity_poly.pdbx_seq_one_letter_code
_entity_poly.pdbx_strand_id
1 'polypeptide(L)' 'YDTLYQLIEATGREVRNGASHGPALPGLQPLATLDPCQVSNYTQRYSYDAAGNLLQMRHEGAHNLKCN' A
#
# COMPACT_ATOMS: atom_id res chain seq x y z
N TYR A 1 -9.40 -11.38 6.68
CA TYR A 1 -8.93 -11.92 7.96
C TYR A 1 -8.86 -13.44 7.89
N ASP A 2 -8.03 -14.08 8.71
CA ASP A 2 -8.05 -15.53 8.92
C ASP A 2 -9.00 -15.94 10.06
N THR A 3 -9.01 -17.23 10.42
CA THR A 3 -9.86 -17.79 11.49
C THR A 3 -9.47 -17.33 12.91
N LEU A 4 -8.27 -16.76 13.08
CA LEU A 4 -7.80 -16.15 14.32
C LEU A 4 -8.03 -14.64 14.35
N TYR A 5 -8.78 -14.10 13.37
CA TYR A 5 -9.02 -12.68 13.20
C TYR A 5 -7.74 -11.85 12.92
N GLN A 6 -6.70 -12.47 12.36
CA GLN A 6 -5.52 -11.75 11.90
C GLN A 6 -5.76 -11.14 10.52
N LEU A 7 -5.26 -9.93 10.29
CA LEU A 7 -5.40 -9.23 9.02
C LEU A 7 -4.48 -9.88 7.98
N ILE A 8 -5.03 -10.64 7.04
CA ILE A 8 -4.23 -11.30 5.98
C ILE A 8 -4.16 -10.53 4.67
N GLU A 9 -5.12 -9.64 4.41
CA GLU A 9 -5.17 -8.79 3.22
C GLU A 9 -5.87 -7.47 3.55
N ALA A 10 -5.33 -6.37 3.02
CA ALA A 10 -5.93 -5.05 3.06
C ALA A 10 -5.83 -4.40 1.68
N THR A 11 -6.85 -3.65 1.29
CA THR A 11 -6.82 -2.80 0.10
C THR A 11 -6.99 -1.35 0.50
N GLY A 12 -6.44 -0.44 -0.30
CA GLY A 12 -6.52 0.98 -0.02
C GLY A 12 -6.11 1.83 -1.21
N ARG A 13 -5.95 3.12 -0.95
CA ARG A 13 -5.51 4.11 -1.94
C ARG A 13 -4.21 4.74 -1.48
N GLU A 14 -3.27 4.91 -2.39
CA GLU A 14 -2.00 5.56 -2.15
C GLU A 14 -1.75 6.64 -3.19
N VAL A 15 -0.91 7.60 -2.81
CA VAL A 15 -0.40 8.59 -3.74
C VAL A 15 0.67 7.95 -4.61
N ARG A 16 0.63 8.18 -5.93
CA ARG A 16 1.66 7.74 -6.88
C ARG A 16 2.93 8.55 -6.72
N ASN A 17 3.63 8.33 -5.62
CA ASN A 17 5.00 8.74 -5.42
C ASN A 17 5.86 7.49 -5.39
N GLY A 18 6.98 7.50 -6.10
CA GLY A 18 7.95 6.42 -6.07
C GLY A 18 8.17 5.93 -4.63
N ALA A 19 7.99 4.63 -4.45
CA ALA A 19 7.89 3.92 -3.18
C ALA A 19 8.68 4.56 -2.01
N SER A 20 7.98 5.23 -1.10
CA SER A 20 8.53 5.52 0.24
C SER A 20 8.03 4.47 1.21
N HIS A 21 8.71 3.31 1.23
CA HIS A 21 8.52 2.27 2.25
C HIS A 21 9.56 2.39 3.38
N GLY A 22 10.34 3.48 3.39
CA GLY A 22 11.26 3.81 4.47
C GLY A 22 10.57 4.51 5.64
N PRO A 23 11.26 4.75 6.76
CA PRO A 23 10.71 5.43 7.93
C PRO A 23 10.42 6.92 7.68
N ALA A 24 10.91 7.47 6.56
CA ALA A 24 10.69 8.85 6.18
C ALA A 24 9.28 9.06 5.64
N LEU A 25 8.69 10.19 6.01
CA LEU A 25 7.45 10.64 5.40
C LEU A 25 7.68 10.92 3.90
N PRO A 26 6.70 10.60 3.04
CA PRO A 26 6.74 11.06 1.67
C PRO A 26 6.75 12.60 1.64
N GLY A 27 7.48 13.17 0.67
CA GLY A 27 7.51 14.62 0.49
C GLY A 27 6.10 15.18 0.27
N LEU A 28 5.87 16.41 0.74
CA LEU A 28 4.60 17.11 0.53
C LEU A 28 4.36 17.29 -0.97
N GLN A 29 3.26 16.73 -1.46
CA GLN A 29 2.80 17.00 -2.83
C GLN A 29 1.79 18.15 -2.84
N PRO A 30 1.89 19.08 -3.80
CA PRO A 30 0.86 20.08 -4.02
C PRO A 30 -0.47 19.39 -4.39
N LEU A 31 -1.49 19.56 -3.56
CA LEU A 31 -2.86 19.05 -3.78
C LEU A 31 -3.55 19.68 -5.01
N ALA A 32 -2.91 20.65 -5.67
CA ALA A 32 -3.52 21.52 -6.67
C ALA A 32 -3.72 20.87 -8.05
N THR A 33 -3.13 19.71 -8.32
CA THR A 33 -3.47 18.95 -9.53
C THR A 33 -4.40 17.82 -9.13
N LEU A 34 -5.72 18.07 -9.23
CA LEU A 34 -6.80 17.08 -9.25
C LEU A 34 -6.68 16.13 -10.46
N ASP A 35 -5.47 15.68 -10.75
CA ASP A 35 -5.23 14.67 -11.74
C ASP A 35 -5.65 13.33 -11.11
N PRO A 36 -6.69 12.65 -11.65
CA PRO A 36 -7.15 11.35 -11.16
C PRO A 36 -6.03 10.29 -11.10
N CYS A 37 -4.90 10.56 -11.74
CA CYS A 37 -3.74 9.70 -11.87
C CYS A 37 -2.77 9.76 -10.70
N GLN A 38 -2.97 10.72 -9.79
CA GLN A 38 -2.13 10.89 -8.60
C GLN A 38 -2.45 9.88 -7.51
N VAL A 39 -3.61 9.21 -7.58
CA VAL A 39 -4.02 8.18 -6.60
C VAL A 39 -4.14 6.84 -7.29
N SER A 40 -3.64 5.80 -6.65
CA SER A 40 -3.70 4.42 -7.14
C SER A 40 -4.20 3.49 -6.05
N ASN A 41 -4.85 2.39 -6.44
CA ASN A 41 -5.20 1.35 -5.48
C ASN A 41 -3.96 0.51 -5.17
N TYR A 42 -3.87 0.04 -3.92
CA TYR A 42 -2.88 -0.95 -3.52
C TYR A 42 -3.57 -2.14 -2.84
N THR A 43 -2.86 -3.28 -2.86
CA THR A 43 -3.18 -4.46 -2.04
C THR A 43 -1.99 -4.80 -1.17
N GLN A 44 -2.22 -5.00 0.12
CA GLN A 44 -1.22 -5.49 1.06
C GLN A 44 -1.60 -6.88 1.55
N ARG A 45 -0.63 -7.79 1.55
CA ARG A 45 -0.78 -9.15 2.08
C ARG A 45 0.16 -9.38 3.24
N TYR A 46 -0.36 -10.03 4.28
CA TYR A 46 0.34 -10.26 5.53
C TYR A 46 0.43 -11.76 5.78
N SER A 47 1.59 -12.21 6.27
CA SER A 47 1.80 -13.60 6.68
C SER A 47 2.40 -13.64 8.07
N TYR A 48 1.90 -14.57 8.88
CA TYR A 48 2.24 -14.71 10.28
C TYR A 48 2.83 -16.10 10.55
N ASP A 49 3.70 -16.20 11.54
CA ASP A 49 4.09 -17.50 12.10
C ASP A 49 3.00 -18.04 13.05
N ALA A 50 3.21 -19.24 13.59
CA ALA A 50 2.27 -19.88 14.51
C ALA A 50 2.12 -19.14 15.87
N ALA A 51 3.08 -18.29 16.23
CA ALA A 51 3.03 -17.47 17.44
C ALA A 51 2.36 -16.10 17.20
N GLY A 52 1.96 -15.80 15.96
CA GLY A 52 1.34 -14.53 15.58
C GLY A 52 2.32 -13.42 15.22
N ASN A 53 3.61 -13.72 15.03
CA ASN A 53 4.57 -12.71 14.59
C ASN A 53 4.42 -12.47 13.08
N LEU A 54 4.40 -11.20 12.66
CA LEU A 54 4.39 -10.83 11.25
C LEU A 54 5.74 -11.18 10.60
N LEU A 55 5.73 -12.16 9.70
CA LEU A 55 6.91 -12.58 8.95
C LEU A 55 7.13 -11.73 7.70
N GLN A 56 6.04 -11.39 7.00
CA GLN A 56 6.11 -10.63 5.75
C GLN A 56 4.88 -9.75 5.57
N MET A 57 5.12 -8.52 5.15
CA MET A 57 4.14 -7.64 4.52
C MET A 57 4.56 -7.45 3.06
N ARG A 58 3.72 -7.88 2.12
CA ARG A 58 3.90 -7.64 0.69
C ARG A 58 2.97 -6.52 0.28
N HIS A 59 3.53 -5.44 -0.24
CA HIS A 59 2.79 -4.30 -0.76
C HIS A 59 2.81 -4.35 -2.30
N GLU A 60 1.63 -4.41 -2.90
CA GLU A 60 1.42 -4.39 -4.34
C GLU A 60 0.63 -3.13 -4.69
N GLY A 61 1.37 -2.06 -5.01
CA GLY A 61 0.82 -0.81 -5.55
C GLY A 61 0.62 -0.89 -7.06
N ALA A 62 0.04 0.16 -7.66
CA ALA A 62 -0.11 0.23 -9.12
C ALA A 62 1.23 0.45 -9.83
N HIS A 63 1.96 -0.63 -10.08
CA HIS A 63 3.03 -0.64 -11.07
C HIS A 63 2.40 -0.45 -12.46
N ASN A 64 2.57 0.74 -13.04
CA ASN A 64 2.40 1.01 -14.47
C ASN A 64 0.97 1.24 -15.03
N LEU A 65 -0.04 1.56 -14.22
CA LEU A 65 -1.29 2.09 -14.79
C LEU A 65 -1.04 3.48 -15.36
N LYS A 66 -0.81 3.58 -16.68
CA LYS A 66 -0.84 4.87 -17.39
C LYS A 66 -2.28 5.35 -17.41
N CYS A 67 -2.50 6.56 -16.93
CA CYS A 67 -3.69 7.27 -17.33
C CYS A 67 -3.55 7.71 -18.77
N ASN A 68 -4.61 7.51 -19.54
CA ASN A 68 -4.78 8.08 -20.87
C ASN A 68 -5.40 9.47 -20.76
#